data_AF-A0A949KQN8-F1
#
_entry.id   AF-A0A949KQN8-F1
#
_cell.length_a   1.000
_cell.length_b   1.000
_cell.length_c   1.000
_cell.angle_alpha   90.00
_cell.angle_beta   90.00
_cell.angle_gamma   90.00
#
_symmetry.space_group_name_H-M   'P 1'
#
loop_
_entity.id
_entity.type
_entity.pdbx_description
1 polymer ?
#
loop_
_entity_poly.entity_id
_entity_poly.type
_entity_poly.pdbx_seq_one_letter_code
_entity_poly.pdbx_strand_id
1 'polypeptide(L)'
;MNNIAMNQYIIDTEFAVKNLIQLATDEEGMLEKLAAELTQVEAQLRVYGWDFETSDLNDDFSEVYVMAAFSRMAEAAAKTKGIQGKLATLQASIGTRQRAIQAISGAILQIAKQGISLVHGSLVAAPEGRKIGTASLKQVIWQARNQALHYEEGNFHQSVTDLFANLEAEQGAQFSLANHPNQSLAKQVVILLGWNKYTNYIRDMQSLLP
;
A
#
# COMPACT_ATOMS: atom_id res chain seq x y z
N MET A 1 -19.94 22.90 29.79
CA MET A 1 -19.37 22.00 28.75
C MET A 1 -18.83 20.79 29.48
N ASN A 2 -19.44 19.62 29.32
CA ASN A 2 -18.95 18.40 29.94
C ASN A 2 -17.62 18.03 29.28
N ASN A 3 -16.55 18.01 30.06
CA ASN A 3 -15.26 17.49 29.63
C ASN A 3 -15.42 15.97 29.58
N ILE A 4 -15.76 15.42 28.40
CA ILE A 4 -15.89 13.97 28.23
C ILE A 4 -14.49 13.41 28.38
N ALA A 5 -14.26 12.69 29.49
CA ALA A 5 -13.01 11.99 29.71
C ALA A 5 -12.79 10.99 28.58
N MET A 6 -11.58 10.97 28.01
CA MET A 6 -11.27 10.07 26.92
C MET A 6 -11.33 8.61 27.41
N ASN A 7 -11.95 7.74 26.61
CA ASN A 7 -12.07 6.32 26.93
C ASN A 7 -10.68 5.70 27.17
N GLN A 8 -10.54 4.92 28.25
CA GLN A 8 -9.27 4.34 28.68
C GLN A 8 -8.61 3.49 27.59
N TYR A 9 -9.39 2.82 26.74
CA TYR A 9 -8.86 2.05 25.62
C TYR A 9 -8.00 2.91 24.67
N ILE A 10 -8.44 4.14 24.40
CA ILE A 10 -7.73 5.06 23.51
C ILE A 10 -6.43 5.52 24.15
N ILE A 11 -6.45 5.79 25.47
CA ILE A 11 -5.26 6.15 26.24
C ILE A 11 -4.23 5.00 26.20
N ASP A 12 -4.66 3.79 26.51
CA ASP A 12 -3.77 2.62 26.62
C ASP A 12 -3.18 2.20 25.26
N THR A 13 -3.89 2.47 24.17
CA THR A 13 -3.44 2.12 22.81
C THR A 13 -2.77 3.26 22.05
N GLU A 14 -2.72 4.47 22.63
CA GLU A 14 -2.17 5.67 21.98
C GLU A 14 -0.76 5.45 21.43
N PHE A 15 0.13 4.92 22.27
CA PHE A 15 1.52 4.69 21.89
C PHE A 15 1.63 3.72 20.70
N ALA A 16 0.89 2.60 20.74
CA ALA A 16 0.92 1.61 19.67
C ALA A 16 0.42 2.20 18.35
N VAL A 17 -0.72 2.89 18.36
CA VAL A 17 -1.32 3.45 17.14
C VAL A 17 -0.45 4.56 16.54
N LYS A 18 0.10 5.46 17.38
CA LYS A 18 1.03 6.50 16.89
C LYS A 18 2.23 5.90 16.16
N ASN A 19 2.84 4.87 16.75
CA ASN A 19 3.99 4.20 16.13
C ASN A 19 3.62 3.46 14.86
N LEU A 20 2.45 2.82 14.77
CA LEU A 20 2.00 2.18 13.53
C LEU A 20 1.73 3.19 12.43
N ILE A 21 1.12 4.33 12.74
CA ILE A 21 0.89 5.42 11.77
C ILE A 21 2.23 5.97 11.27
N GLN A 22 3.17 6.22 12.18
CA GLN A 22 4.50 6.70 11.81
C GLN A 22 5.22 5.67 10.93
N LEU A 23 5.20 4.39 11.32
CA LEU A 23 5.83 3.32 10.56
C LEU A 23 5.24 3.18 9.15
N ALA A 24 3.91 3.25 9.01
CA ALA A 24 3.26 3.24 7.70
C ALA A 24 3.71 4.43 6.83
N THR A 25 3.82 5.63 7.42
CA THR A 25 4.26 6.85 6.74
C THR A 25 5.71 6.75 6.28
N ASP A 26 6.59 6.22 7.14
CA ASP A 26 8.00 6.03 6.81
C ASP A 26 8.19 4.98 5.70
N GLU A 27 7.43 3.89 5.76
CA GLU A 27 7.42 2.87 4.70
C GLU A 27 6.92 3.42 3.36
N GLU A 28 5.91 4.30 3.36
CA GLU A 28 5.47 5.01 2.15
C GLU A 28 6.58 5.90 1.58
N GLY A 29 7.26 6.68 2.43
CA GLY A 29 8.38 7.51 1.98
C GLY A 29 9.55 6.70 1.42
N MET A 30 9.80 5.50 1.93
CA MET A 30 10.80 4.58 1.36
C MET A 30 10.33 3.98 0.03
N LEU A 31 9.04 3.63 -0.08
CA LEU A 31 8.45 3.12 -1.32
C LEU A 31 8.55 4.15 -2.45
N GLU A 32 8.30 5.43 -2.16
CA GLU A 32 8.45 6.53 -3.13
C GLU A 32 9.88 6.66 -3.65
N LYS A 33 10.88 6.54 -2.76
CA LYS A 33 12.30 6.57 -3.14
C LYS A 33 12.66 5.39 -4.05
N LEU A 34 12.19 4.18 -3.71
CA LEU A 34 12.42 2.98 -4.52
C LEU A 34 11.75 3.09 -5.90
N ALA A 35 10.52 3.64 -5.96
CA ALA A 35 9.82 3.86 -7.22
C ALA A 35 10.56 4.87 -8.11
N ALA A 36 11.06 5.98 -7.54
CA ALA A 36 11.87 6.94 -8.27
C ALA A 36 13.18 6.32 -8.78
N GLU A 37 13.84 5.48 -7.98
CA GLU A 37 15.03 4.75 -8.40
C GLU A 37 14.73 3.74 -9.52
N LEU A 38 13.61 3.01 -9.43
CA LEU A 38 13.18 2.08 -10.48
C LEU A 38 13.00 2.81 -11.81
N THR A 39 12.32 3.96 -11.83
CA THR A 39 12.15 4.77 -13.05
C THR A 39 13.49 5.19 -13.66
N GLN A 40 14.48 5.56 -12.83
CA GLN A 40 15.82 5.92 -13.31
C GLN A 40 16.54 4.71 -13.93
N VAL A 41 16.45 3.54 -13.29
CA VAL A 41 17.08 2.31 -13.78
C VAL A 41 16.40 1.82 -15.08
N GLU A 42 15.09 1.93 -15.19
CA GLU A 42 14.33 1.64 -16.42
C GLU A 42 14.73 2.56 -17.58
N ALA A 43 14.93 3.85 -17.30
CA ALA A 43 15.42 4.80 -18.30
C ALA A 43 16.85 4.46 -18.76
N GLN A 44 17.75 4.09 -17.84
CA GLN A 44 19.10 3.65 -18.19
C GLN A 44 19.08 2.40 -19.08
N LEU A 45 18.27 1.40 -18.72
CA LEU A 45 18.13 0.18 -19.51
C LEU A 45 17.67 0.46 -20.95
N ARG A 46 16.74 1.42 -21.11
CA ARG A 46 16.25 1.83 -22.43
C ARG A 46 17.33 2.48 -23.29
N VAL A 47 18.17 3.34 -22.69
CA VAL A 47 19.30 3.97 -23.39
C VAL A 47 20.29 2.91 -23.86
N TYR A 48 20.70 1.99 -22.98
CA TYR A 48 21.64 0.92 -23.36
C TYR A 48 21.05 -0.04 -24.42
N GLY A 49 19.74 -0.31 -24.38
CA GLY A 49 19.08 -1.09 -25.42
C GLY A 49 19.08 -0.39 -26.77
N TRP A 50 18.79 0.91 -26.79
CA TRP A 50 18.79 1.71 -28.02
C TRP A 50 20.19 1.89 -28.60
N ASP A 51 21.20 2.18 -27.77
CA ASP A 51 22.60 2.26 -28.21
C ASP A 51 23.04 0.94 -28.83
N PHE A 52 22.64 -0.20 -28.27
CA PHE A 52 22.96 -1.52 -28.80
C PHE A 52 22.28 -1.81 -30.16
N GLU A 53 20.99 -1.48 -30.31
CA GLU A 53 20.24 -1.68 -31.56
C GLU A 53 20.66 -0.73 -32.69
N THR A 54 21.18 0.45 -32.36
CA THR A 54 21.59 1.48 -33.33
C THR A 54 23.08 1.49 -33.63
N SER A 55 23.90 0.73 -32.89
CA SER A 55 25.33 0.52 -33.15
C SER A 55 25.58 -0.44 -34.33
N ASP A 56 25.12 -0.03 -35.51
CA ASP A 56 25.65 -0.24 -36.86
C ASP A 56 26.07 -1.66 -37.33
N LEU A 57 25.24 -2.20 -38.23
CA LEU A 57 25.58 -3.25 -39.22
C LEU A 57 26.20 -2.55 -40.46
N ASN A 58 27.51 -2.34 -40.46
CA ASN A 58 28.24 -1.96 -41.68
C ASN A 58 29.03 -3.17 -42.20
N ASP A 59 29.02 -3.45 -43.51
CA ASP A 59 29.40 -4.77 -44.06
C ASP A 59 30.91 -4.93 -44.41
N ASP A 60 31.75 -3.92 -44.14
CA ASP A 60 33.18 -3.92 -44.50
C ASP A 60 34.07 -3.90 -43.25
N PHE A 61 34.44 -5.07 -42.69
CA PHE A 61 35.28 -5.14 -41.48
C PHE A 61 36.50 -6.06 -41.55
N SER A 62 37.62 -5.52 -41.02
CA SER A 62 38.88 -6.24 -40.75
C SER A 62 38.83 -7.03 -39.44
N GLU A 63 39.70 -8.04 -39.27
CA GLU A 63 39.79 -8.88 -38.04
C GLU A 63 39.90 -8.08 -36.74
N VAL A 64 40.65 -6.97 -36.74
CA VAL A 64 40.83 -6.09 -35.57
C VAL A 64 39.51 -5.42 -35.17
N TYR A 65 38.69 -5.06 -36.16
CA TYR A 65 37.39 -4.46 -35.91
C TYR A 65 36.39 -5.47 -35.34
N VAL A 66 36.44 -6.72 -35.82
CA VAL A 66 35.62 -7.83 -35.30
C VAL A 66 35.95 -8.12 -33.84
N MET A 67 37.24 -8.20 -33.46
CA MET A 67 37.62 -8.38 -32.05
C MET A 67 37.15 -7.22 -31.15
N ALA A 68 37.29 -5.97 -31.59
CA ALA A 68 36.81 -4.81 -30.85
C ALA A 68 35.27 -4.79 -30.71
N ALA A 69 34.54 -5.23 -31.74
CA ALA A 69 33.09 -5.37 -31.71
C ALA A 69 32.65 -6.44 -30.70
N PHE A 70 33.31 -7.61 -30.65
CA PHE A 70 33.04 -8.64 -29.65
C PHE A 70 33.29 -8.16 -28.22
N SER A 71 34.38 -7.44 -27.96
CA SER A 71 34.64 -6.86 -26.64
C SER A 71 33.57 -5.86 -26.22
N ARG A 72 33.15 -4.95 -27.13
CA ARG A 72 32.04 -4.00 -26.87
C ARG A 72 30.72 -4.72 -26.61
N MET A 73 30.43 -5.79 -27.36
CA MET A 73 29.24 -6.60 -27.21
C MET A 73 29.22 -7.32 -25.85
N ALA A 74 30.35 -7.91 -25.43
CA ALA A 74 30.48 -8.56 -24.13
C ALA A 74 30.32 -7.58 -22.96
N GLU A 75 30.91 -6.39 -23.06
CA GLU A 75 30.76 -5.33 -22.06
C GLU A 75 29.31 -4.80 -21.98
N ALA A 76 28.66 -4.58 -23.11
CA ALA A 76 27.26 -4.17 -23.17
C ALA A 76 26.34 -5.24 -22.56
N ALA A 77 26.54 -6.51 -22.91
CA ALA A 77 25.79 -7.63 -22.34
C ALA A 77 25.97 -7.74 -20.82
N ALA A 78 27.19 -7.58 -20.31
CA ALA A 78 27.48 -7.59 -18.88
C ALA A 78 26.79 -6.42 -18.14
N LYS A 79 26.84 -5.21 -18.71
CA LYS A 79 26.16 -4.02 -18.16
C LYS A 79 24.64 -4.18 -18.15
N THR A 80 24.06 -4.62 -19.26
CA THR A 80 22.61 -4.89 -19.38
C THR A 80 22.17 -5.93 -18.34
N LYS A 81 22.92 -7.01 -18.17
CA LYS A 81 22.64 -8.02 -17.13
C LYS A 81 22.69 -7.44 -15.72
N GLY A 82 23.66 -6.59 -15.42
CA GLY A 82 23.76 -5.89 -14.13
C GLY A 82 22.55 -4.99 -13.85
N ILE A 83 22.12 -4.22 -14.85
CA ILE A 83 20.96 -3.32 -14.75
C ILE A 83 19.66 -4.12 -14.58
N GLN A 84 19.48 -5.21 -15.32
CA GLN A 84 18.33 -6.12 -15.17
C GLN A 84 18.27 -6.73 -13.76
N GLY A 85 19.42 -7.13 -13.19
CA GLY A 85 19.49 -7.63 -11.81
C GLY A 85 19.07 -6.59 -10.77
N LYS A 86 19.51 -5.33 -10.96
CA LYS A 86 19.10 -4.20 -10.12
C LYS A 86 17.60 -3.92 -10.23
N LEU A 87 17.06 -3.94 -11.44
CA LEU A 87 15.63 -3.75 -11.71
C LEU A 87 14.77 -4.81 -11.00
N ALA A 88 15.14 -6.08 -11.11
CA ALA A 88 14.44 -7.17 -10.42
C ALA A 88 14.49 -7.01 -8.89
N THR A 89 15.63 -6.59 -8.34
CA THR A 89 15.79 -6.33 -6.91
C THR A 89 14.91 -5.19 -6.42
N LEU A 90 14.85 -4.08 -7.18
CA LEU A 90 14.00 -2.94 -6.86
C LEU A 90 12.52 -3.30 -6.93
N GLN A 91 12.08 -4.00 -7.97
CA GLN A 91 10.69 -4.47 -8.11
C GLN A 91 10.28 -5.38 -6.95
N ALA A 92 11.15 -6.33 -6.56
CA ALA A 92 10.91 -7.19 -5.41
C ALA A 92 10.79 -6.37 -4.11
N SER A 93 11.69 -5.41 -3.89
CA SER A 93 11.67 -4.55 -2.70
C SER A 93 10.40 -3.70 -2.62
N ILE A 94 9.98 -3.10 -3.75
CA ILE A 94 8.72 -2.35 -3.88
C ILE A 94 7.54 -3.24 -3.48
N GLY A 95 7.45 -4.45 -4.04
CA GLY A 95 6.38 -5.39 -3.72
C GLY A 95 6.35 -5.78 -2.24
N THR A 96 7.51 -6.04 -1.63
CA THR A 96 7.61 -6.34 -0.20
C THR A 96 7.16 -5.17 0.66
N ARG A 97 7.59 -3.95 0.35
CA ARG A 97 7.20 -2.75 1.12
C ARG A 97 5.72 -2.42 0.96
N GLN A 98 5.15 -2.58 -0.23
CA GLN A 98 3.70 -2.45 -0.44
C GLN A 98 2.91 -3.40 0.47
N ARG A 99 3.34 -4.67 0.58
CA ARG A 99 2.72 -5.64 1.50
C ARG A 99 2.89 -5.26 2.96
N ALA A 100 4.07 -4.76 3.35
CA ALA A 100 4.33 -4.28 4.70
C ALA A 100 3.36 -3.13 5.08
N ILE A 101 3.18 -2.14 4.20
CA ILE A 101 2.25 -1.03 4.42
C ILE A 101 0.81 -1.54 4.60
N GLN A 102 0.38 -2.50 3.79
CA GLN A 102 -0.94 -3.12 3.93
C GLN A 102 -1.10 -3.82 5.28
N ALA A 103 -0.09 -4.57 5.73
CA ALA A 103 -0.11 -5.25 7.02
C ALA A 103 -0.16 -4.25 8.21
N ILE A 104 0.64 -3.19 8.16
CA ILE A 104 0.64 -2.13 9.18
C ILE A 104 -0.73 -1.43 9.22
N SER A 105 -1.29 -1.10 8.06
CA SER A 105 -2.61 -0.50 7.95
C SER A 105 -3.71 -1.43 8.50
N GLY A 106 -3.60 -2.73 8.22
CA GLY A 106 -4.47 -3.76 8.79
C GLY A 106 -4.38 -3.82 10.31
N ALA A 107 -3.19 -3.66 10.88
CA ALA A 107 -3.00 -3.59 12.34
C ALA A 107 -3.66 -2.36 12.97
N ILE A 108 -3.62 -1.19 12.30
CA ILE A 108 -4.35 0.01 12.76
C ILE A 108 -5.86 -0.25 12.79
N LEU A 109 -6.42 -0.82 11.72
CA LEU A 109 -7.83 -1.18 11.64
C LEU A 109 -8.22 -2.26 12.67
N GLN A 110 -7.32 -3.21 12.92
CA GLN A 110 -7.48 -4.24 13.95
C GLN A 110 -7.62 -3.62 15.34
N ILE A 111 -6.74 -2.70 15.72
CA ILE A 111 -6.83 -2.00 17.02
C ILE A 111 -8.15 -1.23 17.11
N ALA A 112 -8.51 -0.45 16.09
CA ALA A 112 -9.78 0.27 16.08
C ALA A 112 -10.99 -0.66 16.29
N LYS A 113 -11.08 -1.76 15.54
CA LYS A 113 -12.16 -2.76 15.68
C LYS A 113 -12.18 -3.38 17.07
N GLN A 114 -11.03 -3.65 17.68
CA GLN A 114 -10.97 -4.20 19.04
C GLN A 114 -11.47 -3.20 20.08
N GLY A 115 -11.18 -1.92 19.93
CA GLY A 115 -11.79 -0.88 20.76
C GLY A 115 -13.31 -0.91 20.71
N ILE A 116 -13.87 -0.97 19.49
CA ILE A 116 -15.33 -1.08 19.30
C ILE A 116 -15.88 -2.35 20.00
N SER A 117 -15.19 -3.48 19.84
CA SER A 117 -15.64 -4.76 20.39
C SER A 117 -15.55 -4.81 21.91
N LEU A 118 -14.52 -4.22 22.51
CA LEU A 118 -14.33 -4.20 23.96
C LEU A 118 -15.34 -3.31 24.67
N VAL A 119 -15.66 -2.15 24.08
CA VAL A 119 -16.58 -1.18 24.70
C VAL A 119 -18.04 -1.56 24.46
N HIS A 120 -18.38 -2.05 23.26
CA HIS A 120 -19.79 -2.27 22.85
C HIS A 120 -20.18 -3.74 22.69
N GLY A 121 -19.22 -4.67 22.72
CA GLY A 121 -19.43 -6.10 22.47
C GLY A 121 -19.68 -6.48 21.01
N SER A 122 -20.35 -5.62 20.22
CA SER A 122 -20.68 -5.89 18.82
C SER A 122 -20.74 -4.62 17.95
N LEU A 123 -20.66 -4.79 16.63
CA LEU A 123 -20.81 -3.71 15.65
C LEU A 123 -22.18 -3.01 15.74
N VAL A 124 -23.23 -3.76 16.05
CA VAL A 124 -24.61 -3.23 16.10
C VAL A 124 -24.76 -2.26 17.26
N ALA A 125 -24.18 -2.58 18.42
CA ALA A 125 -24.27 -1.77 19.63
C ALA A 125 -23.41 -0.48 19.57
N ALA A 126 -22.40 -0.44 18.69
CA ALA A 126 -21.52 0.71 18.58
C ALA A 126 -22.19 1.92 17.89
N PRO A 127 -21.88 3.16 18.31
CA PRO A 127 -22.30 4.38 17.62
C PRO A 127 -21.86 4.38 16.16
N GLU A 128 -22.63 5.02 15.28
CA GLU A 128 -22.31 5.08 13.84
C GLU A 128 -20.98 5.80 13.54
N GLY A 129 -20.65 6.83 14.32
CA GLY A 129 -19.58 7.78 14.00
C GLY A 129 -19.91 8.66 12.78
N ARG A 130 -18.91 9.34 12.23
CA ARG A 130 -19.11 10.18 11.02
C ARG A 130 -19.44 9.33 9.79
N LYS A 131 -20.01 9.97 8.77
CA LYS A 131 -20.24 9.35 7.46
C LYS A 131 -18.97 9.44 6.57
N ILE A 132 -18.73 8.37 5.82
CA ILE A 132 -17.72 8.28 4.76
C ILE A 132 -18.50 7.86 3.51
N GLY A 133 -18.89 8.88 2.75
CA GLY A 133 -19.91 8.72 1.72
C GLY A 133 -21.22 8.20 2.32
N THR A 134 -21.76 7.09 1.83
CA THR A 134 -22.99 6.49 2.39
C THR A 134 -22.76 5.64 3.64
N ALA A 135 -21.55 5.08 3.81
CA ALA A 135 -21.20 4.22 4.93
C ALA A 135 -20.93 5.00 6.23
N SER A 136 -21.20 4.38 7.37
CA SER A 136 -20.78 4.91 8.68
C SER A 136 -19.38 4.47 9.05
N LEU A 137 -18.69 5.28 9.86
CA LEU A 137 -17.33 5.02 10.31
C LEU A 137 -17.18 3.63 10.92
N LYS A 138 -18.12 3.20 11.77
CA LYS A 138 -18.07 1.85 12.37
C LYS A 138 -18.09 0.74 11.31
N GLN A 139 -18.89 0.89 10.25
CA GLN A 139 -18.97 -0.08 9.16
C GLN A 139 -17.68 -0.09 8.35
N VAL A 140 -17.13 1.08 8.02
CA VAL A 140 -15.86 1.19 7.30
C VAL A 140 -14.75 0.47 8.06
N ILE A 141 -14.56 0.79 9.35
CA ILE A 141 -13.51 0.15 10.17
C ILE A 141 -13.70 -1.36 10.22
N TRP A 142 -14.92 -1.81 10.51
CA TRP A 142 -15.18 -3.22 10.77
C TRP A 142 -15.03 -4.09 9.52
N GLN A 143 -15.66 -3.68 8.42
CA GLN A 143 -15.63 -4.48 7.20
C GLN A 143 -14.29 -4.35 6.47
N ALA A 144 -13.62 -3.18 6.52
CA ALA A 144 -12.27 -3.05 5.99
C ALA A 144 -11.26 -3.91 6.76
N ARG A 145 -11.39 -4.00 8.09
CA ARG A 145 -10.60 -4.94 8.89
C ARG A 145 -10.84 -6.39 8.44
N ASN A 146 -12.10 -6.78 8.22
CA ASN A 146 -12.42 -8.14 7.79
C ASN A 146 -11.86 -8.44 6.40
N GLN A 147 -11.96 -7.49 5.47
CA GLN A 147 -11.33 -7.58 4.16
C GLN A 147 -9.80 -7.76 4.29
N ALA A 148 -9.16 -6.92 5.11
CA ALA A 148 -7.71 -6.96 5.31
C ALA A 148 -7.21 -8.24 5.99
N LEU A 149 -8.05 -8.95 6.73
CA LEU A 149 -7.69 -10.22 7.36
C LEU A 149 -7.92 -11.43 6.42
N HIS A 150 -9.00 -11.40 5.63
CA HIS A 150 -9.45 -12.54 4.83
C HIS A 150 -9.19 -12.35 3.33
N TYR A 151 -8.29 -11.45 2.94
CA TYR A 151 -8.11 -11.11 1.53
C TYR A 151 -7.66 -12.28 0.66
N GLU A 152 -6.91 -13.24 1.22
CA GLU A 152 -6.39 -14.42 0.50
C GLU A 152 -7.47 -15.48 0.23
N GLU A 153 -8.60 -15.44 0.94
CA GLU A 153 -9.67 -16.43 0.80
C GLU A 153 -10.55 -16.16 -0.42
N GLY A 154 -10.60 -14.91 -0.90
CA GLY A 154 -11.42 -14.48 -2.04
C GLY A 154 -12.94 -14.50 -1.80
N ASN A 155 -13.41 -15.16 -0.74
CA ASN A 155 -14.83 -15.33 -0.41
C ASN A 155 -15.23 -14.40 0.74
N PHE A 156 -15.45 -13.13 0.44
CA PHE A 156 -15.88 -12.16 1.45
C PHE A 156 -17.37 -12.30 1.79
N HIS A 157 -17.72 -12.01 3.04
CA HIS A 157 -19.11 -11.86 3.45
C HIS A 157 -19.79 -10.69 2.71
N GLN A 158 -21.12 -10.77 2.54
CA GLN A 158 -21.90 -9.76 1.82
C GLN A 158 -21.69 -8.34 2.37
N SER A 159 -21.56 -8.17 3.69
CA SER A 159 -21.32 -6.85 4.29
C SER A 159 -20.00 -6.22 3.87
N VAL A 160 -18.98 -7.03 3.55
CA VAL A 160 -17.70 -6.55 3.03
C VAL A 160 -17.86 -6.20 1.56
N THR A 161 -18.47 -7.06 0.75
CA THR A 161 -18.67 -6.77 -0.69
C THR A 161 -19.53 -5.53 -0.90
N ASP A 162 -20.60 -5.37 -0.11
CA ASP A 162 -21.48 -4.20 -0.18
C ASP A 162 -20.74 -2.91 0.20
N LEU A 163 -19.93 -2.94 1.26
CA LEU A 163 -19.13 -1.78 1.63
C LEU A 163 -18.18 -1.39 0.49
N PHE A 164 -17.40 -2.34 -0.03
CA PHE A 164 -16.38 -2.03 -1.04
C PHE A 164 -16.99 -1.67 -2.39
N ALA A 165 -18.15 -2.22 -2.76
CA ALA A 165 -18.90 -1.77 -3.92
C ALA A 165 -19.36 -0.30 -3.77
N ASN A 166 -19.85 0.09 -2.58
CA ASN A 166 -20.22 1.48 -2.31
C ASN A 166 -19.00 2.41 -2.33
N LEU A 167 -17.89 1.99 -1.71
CA LEU A 167 -16.64 2.76 -1.73
C LEU A 167 -16.07 2.89 -3.15
N GLU A 168 -16.15 1.85 -3.97
CA GLU A 168 -15.72 1.89 -5.37
C GLU A 168 -16.57 2.90 -6.16
N ALA A 169 -17.89 2.86 -6.01
CA ALA A 169 -18.80 3.78 -6.68
C ALA A 169 -18.58 5.25 -6.28
N GLU A 170 -18.23 5.50 -5.02
CA GLU A 170 -18.14 6.85 -4.46
C GLU A 170 -16.71 7.44 -4.48
N GLN A 171 -15.69 6.60 -4.37
CA GLN A 171 -14.29 7.01 -4.19
C GLN A 171 -13.38 6.53 -5.32
N GLY A 172 -13.80 5.56 -6.13
CA GLY A 172 -13.09 5.11 -7.33
C GLY A 172 -12.54 3.68 -7.26
N ALA A 173 -11.96 3.26 -8.39
CA ALA A 173 -11.55 1.88 -8.67
C ALA A 173 -10.50 1.29 -7.70
N GLN A 174 -9.80 2.13 -6.93
CA GLN A 174 -8.84 1.68 -5.90
C GLN A 174 -9.49 0.91 -4.74
N PHE A 175 -10.82 0.95 -4.63
CA PHE A 175 -11.60 0.15 -3.67
C PHE A 175 -12.24 -1.09 -4.32
N SER A 176 -11.99 -1.33 -5.61
CA SER A 176 -12.59 -2.46 -6.33
C SER A 176 -11.97 -3.79 -5.88
N LEU A 177 -12.79 -4.66 -5.29
CA LEU A 177 -12.37 -6.04 -4.98
C LEU A 177 -12.09 -6.84 -6.27
N ALA A 178 -12.72 -6.48 -7.38
CA ALA A 178 -12.52 -7.14 -8.68
C ALA A 178 -11.19 -6.75 -9.33
N ASN A 179 -10.78 -5.48 -9.23
CA ASN A 179 -9.48 -5.03 -9.77
C ASN A 179 -8.31 -5.39 -8.86
N HIS A 180 -8.57 -5.69 -7.59
CA HIS A 180 -7.58 -6.03 -6.58
C HIS A 180 -7.84 -7.39 -5.93
N PRO A 181 -7.96 -8.48 -6.71
CA PRO A 181 -8.21 -9.80 -6.15
C PRO A 181 -7.02 -10.24 -5.31
N ASN A 182 -7.31 -10.90 -4.19
CA ASN A 182 -6.29 -11.42 -3.26
C ASN A 182 -5.32 -10.33 -2.74
N GLN A 183 -5.80 -9.10 -2.58
CA GLN A 183 -5.03 -8.00 -2.00
C GLN A 183 -5.79 -7.34 -0.87
N SER A 184 -5.08 -7.04 0.22
CA SER A 184 -5.60 -6.16 1.26
C SER A 184 -5.75 -4.73 0.73
N LEU A 185 -6.86 -4.08 1.07
CA LEU A 185 -7.15 -2.68 0.78
C LEU A 185 -7.07 -1.80 2.04
N ALA A 186 -6.42 -2.31 3.09
CA ALA A 186 -6.30 -1.62 4.38
C ALA A 186 -5.66 -0.24 4.26
N LYS A 187 -4.58 -0.12 3.46
CA LYS A 187 -3.89 1.14 3.20
C LYS A 187 -4.86 2.18 2.62
N GLN A 188 -5.60 1.79 1.59
CA GLN A 188 -6.55 2.66 0.90
C GLN A 188 -7.61 3.17 1.88
N VAL A 189 -8.10 2.30 2.76
CA VAL A 189 -9.08 2.68 3.79
C VAL A 189 -8.46 3.59 4.86
N VAL A 190 -7.25 3.31 5.34
CA VAL A 190 -6.55 4.19 6.30
C VAL A 190 -6.33 5.59 5.71
N ILE A 191 -5.97 5.69 4.44
CA ILE A 191 -5.85 6.96 3.72
C ILE A 191 -7.21 7.67 3.60
N LEU A 192 -8.27 6.94 3.21
CA LEU A 192 -9.63 7.48 3.11
C LEU A 192 -10.12 8.05 4.44
N LEU A 193 -9.80 7.38 5.55
CA LEU A 193 -10.14 7.85 6.88
C LEU A 193 -9.26 9.05 7.33
N GLY A 194 -8.19 9.37 6.61
CA GLY A 194 -7.21 10.37 7.00
C GLY A 194 -6.39 9.94 8.21
N TRP A 195 -6.30 8.63 8.46
CA TRP A 195 -5.62 8.05 9.62
C TRP A 195 -4.10 7.94 9.45
N ASN A 196 -3.54 8.56 8.41
CA ASN A 196 -2.12 8.93 8.36
C ASN A 196 -1.75 10.01 9.38
N LYS A 197 -2.74 10.61 10.05
CA LYS A 197 -2.55 11.53 11.19
C LYS A 197 -3.27 10.98 12.41
N TYR A 198 -2.53 10.81 13.51
CA TYR A 198 -3.09 10.33 14.78
C TYR A 198 -4.26 11.20 15.29
N THR A 199 -4.25 12.51 15.03
CA THR A 199 -5.34 13.42 15.40
C THR A 199 -6.67 13.11 14.72
N ASN A 200 -6.66 12.52 13.53
CA ASN A 200 -7.89 12.08 12.86
C ASN A 200 -8.36 10.74 13.40
N TYR A 201 -7.42 9.82 13.64
CA TYR A 201 -7.70 8.54 14.31
C TYR A 201 -8.38 8.76 15.66
N ILE A 202 -7.81 9.60 16.53
CA ILE A 202 -8.34 9.82 17.88
C ILE A 202 -9.73 10.47 17.86
N ARG A 203 -9.97 11.44 16.96
CA ARG A 203 -11.28 12.07 16.78
C ARG A 203 -12.34 11.04 16.38
N ASP A 204 -12.00 10.18 15.42
CA ASP A 204 -12.88 9.13 14.94
C ASP A 204 -13.15 8.10 16.04
N MET A 205 -12.13 7.64 16.76
CA MET A 205 -12.29 6.68 17.85
C MET A 205 -13.05 7.23 19.05
N GLN A 206 -12.86 8.50 19.43
CA GLN A 206 -13.65 9.14 20.49
C GLN A 206 -15.14 9.24 20.15
N SER A 207 -15.48 9.39 18.85
CA SER A 207 -16.88 9.37 18.42
C SER A 207 -17.54 8.00 18.54
N LEU A 208 -16.72 6.94 18.57
CA LEU A 208 -17.17 5.56 18.66
C LEU A 208 -17.09 5.00 20.07
N LEU A 209 -16.15 5.47 20.90
CA LEU A 209 -15.88 4.97 22.25
C LEU A 209 -16.16 6.08 23.28
N PRO A 210 -17.43 6.33 23.62
CA PRO A 210 -17.78 7.29 24.66
C PRO A 210 -17.30 6.84 26.06
#